data_AF-A0A8X6PIS9-F1
#
_entry.id   AF-A0A8X6PIS9-F1
#
_cell.length_a   1.000
_cell.length_b   1.000
_cell.length_c   1.000
_cell.angle_alpha   90.00
_cell.angle_beta   90.00
_cell.angle_gamma   90.00
#
_symmetry.space_group_name_H-M   'P 1'
#
loop_
_entity.id
_entity.type
_entity.pdbx_description
1 polymer ?
#
loop_
_entity_poly.entity_id
_entity_poly.type
_entity_poly.pdbx_seq_one_letter_code
_entity_poly.pdbx_strand_id
1 'polypeptide(L)'
;RFFGSEDQLHLLTLARAEAANNVYETHLENKQRFDLHRRSHSFTAGDLVLYDWPKKGDHKLPSIFKGPFVIVRPVGAVCYEIKSTTQQNTFIKVVHV
;
A
#
# COMPACT_ATOMS: atom_id res chain seq x y z
N ARG A 1 10.27 -46.27 -7.53
CA ARG A 1 11.22 -45.99 -6.42
C ARG A 1 10.50 -45.03 -5.49
N PHE A 2 10.01 -45.49 -4.34
CA PHE A 2 9.45 -44.60 -3.33
C PHE A 2 10.62 -44.05 -2.50
N PHE A 3 10.68 -42.73 -2.35
CA PHE A 3 11.69 -42.06 -1.52
C PHE A 3 11.50 -42.42 -0.04
N GLY A 4 12.59 -42.58 0.72
CA GLY A 4 12.52 -42.86 2.16
C GLY A 4 11.93 -41.70 2.95
N SER A 5 11.47 -41.94 4.18
CA SER A 5 10.90 -40.90 5.05
C SER A 5 11.87 -39.74 5.33
N GLU A 6 13.18 -40.02 5.42
CA GLU A 6 14.22 -39.00 5.58
C GLU A 6 14.41 -38.16 4.31
N ASP A 7 14.35 -38.77 3.13
CA ASP A 7 14.41 -38.07 1.84
C ASP A 7 13.20 -37.15 1.66
N GLN A 8 12.01 -37.61 2.07
CA GLN A 8 10.79 -36.79 2.04
C GLN A 8 10.88 -35.60 3.00
N LEU A 9 11.44 -35.78 4.20
CA LEU A 9 11.63 -34.69 5.15
C LEU A 9 12.65 -33.65 4.64
N HIS A 10 13.72 -34.11 4.00
CA HIS A 10 14.71 -33.24 3.37
C HIS A 10 14.10 -32.41 2.25
N LEU A 11 13.33 -33.05 1.35
CA LEU A 11 12.60 -32.36 0.28
C LEU A 11 11.59 -31.32 0.82
N LEU A 12 10.87 -31.64 1.88
CA LEU A 12 9.95 -30.69 2.53
C LEU A 12 10.69 -29.50 3.13
N THR A 13 11.89 -29.71 3.67
CA THR A 13 12.71 -28.64 4.24
C THR A 13 13.19 -27.69 3.15
N LEU A 14 13.66 -28.23 2.01
CA LEU A 14 14.05 -27.45 0.84
C LEU A 14 12.88 -26.65 0.26
N ALA A 15 11.73 -27.30 0.08
CA ALA A 15 10.52 -26.64 -0.43
C ALA A 15 10.05 -25.49 0.46
N ARG A 16 10.18 -25.63 1.80
CA ARG A 16 9.85 -24.54 2.74
C ARG A 16 10.82 -23.38 2.63
N ALA A 17 12.12 -23.65 2.48
CA ALA A 17 13.13 -22.61 2.29
C ALA A 17 12.88 -21.84 0.99
N GLU A 18 12.58 -22.56 -0.10
CA GLU A 18 12.25 -21.96 -1.39
C GLU A 18 10.95 -21.15 -1.33
N ALA A 19 9.90 -21.67 -0.69
CA ALA A 19 8.66 -20.94 -0.50
C ALA A 19 8.87 -19.65 0.31
N ALA A 20 9.68 -19.68 1.37
CA ALA A 20 10.01 -18.49 2.15
C ALA A 20 10.75 -17.45 1.30
N ASN A 21 11.69 -17.89 0.45
CA ASN A 21 12.40 -17.01 -0.47
C ASN A 21 11.46 -16.38 -1.50
N ASN A 22 10.56 -17.17 -2.10
CA ASN A 22 9.59 -16.67 -3.08
C ASN A 22 8.66 -15.61 -2.47
N VAL A 23 8.23 -15.80 -1.22
CA VAL A 23 7.43 -14.80 -0.49
C VAL A 23 8.22 -13.52 -0.27
N TYR A 24 9.50 -13.63 0.10
CA TYR A 24 10.37 -12.48 0.31
C TYR A 24 10.59 -11.68 -0.98
N GLU A 25 10.98 -12.33 -2.07
CA GLU A 25 11.19 -11.68 -3.37
C GLU A 25 9.91 -11.01 -3.87
N THR A 26 8.77 -11.72 -3.78
CA THR A 26 7.47 -11.15 -4.14
C THR A 26 7.13 -9.92 -3.30
N HIS A 27 7.43 -9.95 -2.00
CA HIS A 27 7.23 -8.78 -1.13
C HIS A 27 8.11 -7.60 -1.56
N LEU A 28 9.38 -7.86 -1.87
CA LEU A 28 10.32 -6.83 -2.30
C LEU A 28 9.89 -6.16 -3.61
N GLU A 29 9.52 -6.96 -4.62
CA GLU A 29 9.01 -6.45 -5.89
C GLU A 29 7.75 -5.61 -5.72
N ASN A 30 6.80 -6.11 -4.91
CA ASN A 30 5.56 -5.39 -4.63
C ASN A 30 5.83 -4.07 -3.91
N LYS A 31 6.77 -4.05 -2.95
CA LYS A 31 7.17 -2.84 -2.24
C LYS A 31 7.80 -1.83 -3.18
N GLN A 32 8.71 -2.25 -4.06
CA GLN A 32 9.32 -1.37 -5.05
C GLN A 32 8.28 -0.74 -5.98
N ARG A 33 7.30 -1.52 -6.45
CA ARG A 33 6.20 -1.01 -7.28
C ARG A 33 5.29 -0.05 -6.52
N PHE A 34 5.03 -0.32 -5.25
CA PHE A 34 4.21 0.51 -4.39
C PHE A 34 4.87 1.87 -4.13
N ASP A 35 6.15 1.85 -3.75
CA ASP A 35 6.93 3.05 -3.43
C ASP A 35 7.43 3.82 -4.68
N LEU A 36 7.18 3.32 -5.90
CA LEU A 36 7.71 3.85 -7.15
C LEU A 36 7.41 5.35 -7.36
N HIS A 37 6.22 5.78 -6.96
CA HIS A 37 5.76 7.17 -7.10
C HIS A 37 5.72 7.91 -5.76
N ARG A 38 6.40 7.39 -4.73
CA ARG A 38 6.46 8.01 -3.41
C ARG A 38 7.01 9.42 -3.52
N ARG A 39 6.28 10.41 -2.98
CA ARG A 39 6.80 11.76 -2.84
C ARG A 39 7.84 11.83 -1.72
N SER A 40 8.86 12.67 -1.92
CA SER A 40 9.86 12.95 -0.87
C SER A 40 9.30 13.76 0.30
N HIS A 41 8.11 14.32 0.15
CA HIS A 41 7.44 15.11 1.17
C HIS A 41 6.74 14.22 2.20
N SER A 42 6.98 14.48 3.47
CA SER A 42 6.28 13.85 4.58
C SER A 42 5.25 14.81 5.15
N PHE A 43 4.04 14.32 5.39
CA PHE A 43 2.97 15.10 6.01
C PHE A 43 2.94 14.90 7.51
N THR A 44 2.43 15.89 8.23
CA THR A 44 2.21 15.88 9.67
C THR A 44 0.72 15.87 9.99
N ALA A 45 0.36 15.38 11.17
CA ALA A 45 -1.02 15.40 11.62
C ALA A 45 -1.53 16.84 11.71
N GLY A 46 -2.70 17.12 11.11
CA GLY A 46 -3.28 18.45 10.99
C GLY A 46 -3.07 19.11 9.63
N ASP A 47 -2.17 18.60 8.78
CA ASP A 47 -1.94 19.19 7.46
C ASP A 47 -3.17 19.08 6.56
N LEU A 48 -3.46 20.16 5.85
CA LEU A 48 -4.52 20.21 4.85
C LEU A 48 -3.99 19.75 3.50
N VAL A 49 -4.63 18.73 2.94
CA VAL A 49 -4.20 18.11 1.69
C VAL A 49 -5.37 17.96 0.72
N LEU A 50 -5.03 17.97 -0.57
CA LEU A 50 -5.90 17.52 -1.64
C LEU A 50 -5.48 16.10 -2.03
N TYR A 51 -6.45 15.22 -2.23
CA TYR A 51 -6.21 13.83 -2.62
C TYR A 51 -6.52 13.64 -4.10
N ASP A 52 -5.58 13.05 -4.84
CA ASP A 52 -5.78 12.65 -6.23
C ASP A 52 -6.77 11.46 -6.28
N TRP A 53 -7.96 11.72 -6.79
CA TRP A 53 -9.01 10.71 -6.92
C TRP A 53 -9.12 10.30 -8.39
N PRO A 54 -8.41 9.25 -8.84
CA PRO A 54 -8.51 8.80 -10.22
C PRO A 54 -9.96 8.40 -10.53
N LYS A 55 -10.57 9.10 -11.50
CA LYS A 55 -11.93 8.81 -11.95
C LYS A 55 -11.90 7.72 -13.01
N LYS A 56 -12.83 6.77 -12.93
CA LYS A 56 -13.03 5.71 -13.92
C LYS A 56 -13.86 6.15 -15.15
N GLY A 57 -13.81 7.42 -15.58
CA GLY A 57 -14.72 7.92 -16.63
C GLY A 57 -14.21 9.11 -17.43
N ASP A 58 -14.67 9.19 -18.68
CA ASP A 58 -14.25 10.13 -19.74
C ASP A 58 -14.88 11.52 -19.60
N HIS A 59 -14.78 12.11 -18.41
CA HIS A 59 -15.24 13.46 -18.17
C HIS A 59 -14.09 14.41 -18.49
N LYS A 60 -14.20 15.15 -19.60
CA LYS A 60 -13.14 16.01 -20.14
C LYS A 60 -12.71 17.19 -19.24
N LEU A 61 -13.37 17.43 -18.09
CA LEU A 61 -13.20 18.68 -17.31
C LEU A 61 -13.29 18.66 -15.75
N PRO A 62 -13.60 17.59 -15.00
CA PRO A 62 -13.63 17.70 -13.54
C PRO A 62 -12.24 17.48 -12.91
N SER A 63 -11.89 18.34 -11.95
CA SER A 63 -10.65 18.25 -11.15
C SER A 63 -10.38 16.83 -10.67
N ILE A 64 -9.17 16.36 -10.94
CA ILE A 64 -8.60 15.09 -10.45
C ILE A 64 -8.45 15.09 -8.92
N PHE A 65 -8.27 16.28 -8.33
CA PHE A 65 -8.08 16.44 -6.90
C PHE A 65 -9.40 16.68 -6.16
N LYS A 66 -9.57 15.97 -5.05
CA LYS A 66 -10.67 16.10 -4.08
C LYS A 66 -10.14 16.66 -2.76
N GLY A 67 -10.96 17.42 -2.05
CA GLY A 67 -10.63 17.95 -0.73
C GLY A 67 -11.49 19.16 -0.34
N PRO A 68 -11.16 19.82 0.79
CA PRO A 68 -9.96 19.59 1.62
C PRO A 68 -10.07 18.34 2.50
N PHE A 69 -8.93 17.70 2.75
CA PHE A 69 -8.77 16.66 3.75
C PHE A 69 -7.71 17.07 4.78
N VAL A 70 -7.81 16.51 5.99
CA VAL A 70 -6.81 16.66 7.06
C VAL A 70 -6.08 15.34 7.24
N ILE A 71 -4.76 15.39 7.38
CA ILE A 71 -3.95 14.25 7.80
C ILE A 71 -4.24 13.97 9.28
N VAL A 72 -4.75 12.79 9.59
CA VAL A 72 -5.02 12.34 10.97
C VAL A 72 -3.73 11.83 11.60
N ARG A 73 -3.03 10.93 10.91
CA ARG A 73 -1.77 10.32 11.36
C ARG A 73 -1.07 9.56 10.23
N PRO A 74 0.25 9.33 10.33
CA PRO A 74 0.93 8.33 9.51
C PRO A 74 0.49 6.91 9.91
N VAL A 75 0.25 6.05 8.91
CA VAL A 75 -0.06 4.61 9.07
C VAL A 75 1.11 3.75 8.58
N GLY A 76 1.93 4.30 7.69
CA GLY A 76 3.19 3.70 7.24
C GLY A 76 4.15 4.77 6.75
N ALA A 77 5.27 4.37 6.16
CA ALA A 77 6.27 5.31 5.63
C ALA A 77 5.71 6.27 4.55
N VAL A 78 4.67 5.81 3.83
CA VAL A 78 4.06 6.50 2.68
C VAL A 78 2.54 6.60 2.77
N CYS A 79 1.95 5.95 3.77
CA CYS A 79 0.51 5.83 3.92
C CYS A 79 0.04 6.72 5.06
N TYR A 80 -0.94 7.58 4.78
CA TYR A 80 -1.51 8.50 5.75
C TYR A 80 -3.02 8.28 5.84
N GLU A 81 -3.53 8.32 7.07
CA GLU A 81 -4.96 8.39 7.31
C GLU A 81 -5.43 9.83 7.12
N ILE A 82 -6.39 10.04 6.22
CA ILE A 82 -6.99 11.34 5.94
C ILE A 82 -8.46 11.37 6.32
N LYS A 83 -8.94 12.54 6.77
CA LYS A 83 -10.35 12.81 7.10
C LYS A 83 -10.88 14.02 6.34
N SER A 84 -12.13 13.98 5.88
CA SER A 84 -12.78 15.14 5.24
C SER A 84 -13.01 16.28 6.23
N THR A 85 -12.79 17.53 5.80
CA THR A 85 -13.11 18.72 6.60
C THR A 85 -14.58 19.12 6.56
N THR A 86 -15.33 18.68 5.53
CA THR A 86 -16.68 19.19 5.25
C THR A 86 -17.79 18.18 5.48
N GLN A 87 -17.51 16.87 5.44
CA GLN A 87 -18.53 15.85 5.68
C GLN A 87 -18.68 15.56 7.19
N GLN A 88 -19.92 15.71 7.68
CA GLN A 88 -20.31 15.31 9.04
C GLN A 88 -20.23 13.79 9.26
N ASN A 89 -20.27 13.00 8.18
CA ASN A 89 -20.06 11.56 8.24
C ASN A 89 -18.56 11.26 8.13
N THR A 90 -18.03 10.41 9.01
CA THR A 90 -16.60 10.11 9.18
C THR A 90 -15.99 9.43 7.95
N PHE A 91 -15.72 10.19 6.90
CA PHE A 91 -14.90 9.72 5.79
C PHE A 91 -13.46 9.65 6.27
N ILE A 92 -12.98 8.43 6.51
CA ILE A 92 -11.60 8.11 6.89
C ILE A 92 -11.04 7.19 5.80
N LYS A 93 -9.90 7.56 5.23
CA LYS A 93 -9.23 6.76 4.20
C LYS A 93 -7.73 6.76 4.43
N VAL A 94 -7.07 5.63 4.18
CA VAL A 94 -5.61 5.57 4.09
C VAL A 94 -5.19 5.79 2.64
N VAL A 95 -4.27 6.73 2.41
CA VAL A 95 -3.80 7.13 1.09
C VAL A 95 -2.29 7.06 1.00
N HIS A 96 -1.79 6.56 -0.13
CA HIS A 96 -0.38 6.58 -0.48
C HIS A 96 0.02 7.97 -1.00
N VAL A 97 1.20 8.43 -0.61
CA VAL A 97 1.75 9.76 -0.94
C VAL A 97 3.05 9.63 -1.71
#